data_AF-A0AAV5WSI9-F1
#
_entry.id   AF-A0AAV5WSI9-F1
#
_cell.length_a   1.000
_cell.length_b   1.000
_cell.length_c   1.000
_cell.angle_alpha   90.00
_cell.angle_beta   90.00
_cell.angle_gamma   90.00
#
_symmetry.space_group_name_H-M   'P 1'
#
loop_
_entity.id
_entity.type
_entity.pdbx_description
1 polymer ?
#
loop_
_entity_poly.entity_id
_entity_poly.type
_entity_poly.pdbx_seq_one_letter_code
_entity_poly.pdbx_strand_id
1 'polypeptide(L)'
;MEKDQIKWQGCNDPVGNAYKWEYLDMRPFFRKMIEWGQPFKFLIYNGDIDMTCNFLSGQWFAEDLAKEYDMELSKDYGQWKYLQQIGGYAEQFKYKNITIDVVTVKGAGHFCALDRPGPTLQVFSSFIDNQPLDAKSSADLELAALLERYNVEEKVVFSKHNFVGREKDLPVPVADKTRAKRSAKKALPAPPPACNKNDNEVKDLPGLTFDLGVKQYSGYLSAATGDYLHYWLIEAEKDAATAPLILWFNGGPGCSSLTGLLNELGPFQNNKDGETLYENVFSWHKVGNLLFLESPRGVGFSYQANNGDPTKIHDYSDTLTAEGNVKALVDFLNCFPEYKNRRMFITGESYAGVYIPTFVDLLLKRIQDGSVTDVNLEGIAIGNGAFSVLKDVSSSISLTYMRGMHSKKEFESLGKCVSKDHKGPMSYFDFTEWVIIDKLGVPIPKSLNTSTLEGFCGTEVLRQGYLNVWLSKNDVYNTYQDCYVRSPLPYPGDQDASSNDQPIHIKNGGHERVKRDSIGRPMNYRPFVDEGKRLNYQSTDNNGGVMCYDQKATYLNRPHVRTALHVPDYVQAWDEC
;
A
#
# COMPACT_ATOMS: atom_id res chain seq x y z
N MET A 1 28.10 -8.30 15.22
CA MET A 1 26.89 -8.71 14.48
C MET A 1 25.78 -7.81 14.96
N GLU A 2 25.59 -6.68 14.27
CA GLU A 2 24.37 -5.88 14.42
C GLU A 2 23.20 -6.77 13.98
N LYS A 3 22.13 -6.80 14.77
CA LYS A 3 20.86 -7.37 14.32
C LYS A 3 20.36 -6.42 13.24
N ASP A 4 20.35 -6.88 11.99
CA ASP A 4 19.72 -6.16 10.89
C ASP A 4 18.29 -5.81 11.31
N GLN A 5 18.07 -4.52 11.58
CA GLN A 5 16.72 -3.99 11.74
C GLN A 5 16.04 -4.16 10.39
N ILE A 6 14.97 -4.94 10.37
CA ILE A 6 14.13 -5.16 9.19
C ILE A 6 13.58 -3.79 8.80
N LYS A 7 14.18 -3.19 7.77
CA LYS A 7 13.61 -2.02 7.10
C LYS A 7 12.64 -2.55 6.06
N TRP A 8 11.39 -2.12 6.13
CA TRP A 8 10.42 -2.34 5.07
C TRP A 8 10.91 -1.65 3.80
N GLN A 9 11.22 -2.40 2.73
CA GLN A 9 11.50 -1.79 1.42
C GLN A 9 11.02 -2.72 0.28
N GLY A 10 9.84 -2.42 -0.28
CA GLY A 10 9.17 -3.24 -1.31
C GLY A 10 9.25 -2.68 -2.73
N CYS A 11 10.14 -1.72 -2.98
CA CYS A 11 10.11 -0.88 -4.18
C CYS A 11 11.42 -0.93 -4.94
N ASN A 12 11.38 -0.89 -6.26
CA ASN A 12 12.57 -0.81 -7.09
C ASN A 12 13.14 0.62 -7.06
N ASP A 13 14.14 0.87 -6.21
CA ASP A 13 14.77 2.18 -6.06
C ASP A 13 15.26 2.78 -7.39
N PRO A 14 15.91 2.03 -8.30
CA PRO A 14 16.29 2.57 -9.61
C PRO A 14 15.11 3.12 -10.42
N VAL A 15 13.96 2.42 -10.41
CA VAL A 15 12.72 2.90 -11.04
C VAL A 15 12.20 4.13 -10.31
N GLY A 16 12.01 4.05 -8.99
CA GLY A 16 11.47 5.14 -8.18
C GLY A 16 12.28 6.43 -8.29
N ASN A 17 13.61 6.33 -8.23
CA ASN A 17 14.53 7.48 -8.35
C ASN A 17 14.55 8.10 -9.76
N ALA A 18 14.27 7.31 -10.80
CA ALA A 18 14.20 7.79 -12.18
C ALA A 18 12.78 8.26 -12.57
N TYR A 19 11.79 8.01 -11.71
CA TYR A 19 10.39 8.28 -11.99
C TYR A 19 10.08 9.79 -11.98
N LYS A 20 9.50 10.28 -13.08
CA LYS A 20 9.11 11.69 -13.24
C LYS A 20 7.66 11.87 -12.78
N TRP A 21 7.48 12.60 -11.69
CA TRP A 21 6.18 12.99 -11.17
C TRP A 21 5.66 14.16 -12.04
N GLU A 22 4.63 13.91 -12.83
CA GLU A 22 4.05 14.88 -13.76
C GLU A 22 2.82 15.57 -13.15
N TYR A 23 2.14 14.89 -12.24
CA TYR A 23 0.88 15.36 -11.68
C TYR A 23 0.92 15.34 -10.14
N LEU A 24 0.64 16.50 -9.53
CA LEU A 24 0.69 16.69 -8.06
C LEU A 24 -0.70 16.85 -7.42
N ASP A 25 -1.75 16.95 -8.24
CA ASP A 25 -3.16 17.02 -7.84
C ASP A 25 -3.99 16.21 -8.83
N MET A 26 -4.72 15.21 -8.32
CA MET A 26 -5.53 14.30 -9.13
C MET A 26 -6.94 14.82 -9.42
N ARG A 27 -7.38 15.95 -8.83
CA ARG A 27 -8.71 16.50 -9.08
C ARG A 27 -9.01 16.67 -10.58
N PRO A 28 -8.09 17.16 -11.44
CA PRO A 28 -8.35 17.26 -12.88
C PRO A 28 -8.67 15.93 -13.56
N PHE A 29 -8.19 14.81 -13.05
CA PHE A 29 -8.51 13.47 -13.58
C PHE A 29 -9.86 12.98 -13.06
N PHE A 30 -10.16 13.21 -11.78
CA PHE A 30 -11.49 12.93 -11.22
C PHE A 30 -12.60 13.73 -11.90
N ARG A 31 -12.36 15.00 -12.23
CA ARG A 31 -13.30 15.82 -13.04
C ARG A 31 -13.66 15.15 -14.35
N LYS A 32 -12.66 14.68 -15.10
CA LYS A 32 -12.88 13.99 -16.37
C LYS A 32 -13.66 12.68 -16.20
N MET A 33 -13.38 11.93 -15.13
CA MET A 33 -14.13 10.71 -14.80
C MET A 33 -15.60 11.03 -14.43
N ILE A 34 -15.84 12.12 -13.70
CA ILE A 34 -17.19 12.59 -13.37
C ILE A 34 -17.94 13.06 -14.62
N GLU A 35 -17.25 13.81 -15.48
CA GLU A 35 -17.78 14.35 -16.73
C GLU A 35 -17.99 13.29 -17.81
N TRP A 36 -17.39 12.10 -17.65
CA TRP A 36 -17.67 10.93 -18.51
C TRP A 36 -19.16 10.56 -18.51
N GLY A 37 -19.87 10.84 -17.41
CA GLY A 37 -21.32 10.79 -17.33
C GLY A 37 -21.93 9.38 -17.26
N GLN A 38 -21.11 8.34 -17.14
CA GLN A 38 -21.56 6.97 -16.89
C GLN A 38 -21.70 6.70 -15.38
N PRO A 39 -22.50 5.71 -14.97
CA PRO A 39 -22.50 5.23 -13.60
C PRO A 39 -21.08 4.83 -13.18
N PHE A 40 -20.58 5.40 -12.08
CA PHE A 40 -19.21 5.18 -11.63
C PHE A 40 -19.09 5.32 -10.13
N LYS A 41 -18.32 4.43 -9.50
CA LYS A 41 -18.11 4.43 -8.05
C LYS A 41 -16.67 4.77 -7.72
N PHE A 42 -16.48 5.68 -6.77
CA PHE A 42 -15.18 6.00 -6.20
C PHE A 42 -15.17 5.56 -4.74
N LEU A 43 -14.24 4.69 -4.37
CA LEU A 43 -13.92 4.40 -2.98
C LEU A 43 -12.54 5.00 -2.66
N ILE A 44 -12.53 5.96 -1.76
CA ILE A 44 -11.32 6.50 -1.14
C ILE A 44 -11.30 5.94 0.27
N TYR A 45 -10.34 5.06 0.56
CA TYR A 45 -10.23 4.48 1.89
C TYR A 45 -8.84 4.68 2.48
N ASN A 46 -8.75 4.89 3.78
CA ASN A 46 -7.48 5.17 4.45
C ASN A 46 -7.42 4.50 5.81
N GLY A 47 -6.25 4.00 6.17
CA GLY A 47 -5.94 3.66 7.54
C GLY A 47 -5.82 4.92 8.40
N ASP A 48 -6.48 4.92 9.57
CA ASP A 48 -6.52 6.11 10.45
C ASP A 48 -5.20 6.36 11.21
N ILE A 49 -4.20 5.46 11.11
CA ILE A 49 -2.87 5.60 11.72
C ILE A 49 -1.73 5.79 10.71
N ASP A 50 -2.01 5.83 9.40
CA ASP A 50 -1.04 6.25 8.38
C ASP A 50 -0.69 7.75 8.53
N MET A 51 0.57 8.11 8.35
CA MET A 51 1.02 9.51 8.26
C MET A 51 1.43 9.92 6.85
N THR A 52 1.72 8.96 5.98
CA THR A 52 2.26 9.20 4.64
C THR A 52 1.17 9.71 3.70
N CYS A 53 0.12 8.90 3.49
CA CYS A 53 -1.05 9.25 2.69
C CYS A 53 -2.28 9.26 3.60
N ASN A 54 -2.27 10.24 4.50
CA ASN A 54 -3.15 10.23 5.66
C ASN A 54 -4.62 10.48 5.29
N PHE A 55 -5.51 9.98 6.14
CA PHE A 55 -6.95 10.01 5.90
C PHE A 55 -7.55 11.42 5.77
N LEU A 56 -6.96 12.45 6.40
CA LEU A 56 -7.45 13.82 6.27
C LEU A 56 -7.25 14.34 4.85
N SER A 57 -6.12 14.00 4.22
CA SER A 57 -5.85 14.38 2.83
C SER A 57 -6.88 13.79 1.86
N GLY A 58 -7.15 12.48 1.99
CA GLY A 58 -8.18 11.79 1.18
C GLY A 58 -9.58 12.36 1.39
N GLN A 59 -9.94 12.64 2.65
CA GLN A 59 -11.21 13.28 2.99
C GLN A 59 -11.32 14.69 2.39
N TRP A 60 -10.35 15.57 2.62
CA TRP A 60 -10.36 16.94 2.08
C TRP A 60 -10.29 16.99 0.56
N PHE A 61 -9.73 15.96 -0.08
CA PHE A 61 -9.76 15.82 -1.54
C PHE A 61 -11.19 15.54 -2.03
N ALA A 62 -11.88 14.58 -1.38
CA ALA A 62 -13.26 14.24 -1.71
C ALA A 62 -14.24 15.39 -1.42
N GLU A 63 -14.11 16.05 -0.27
CA GLU A 63 -14.94 17.20 0.13
C GLU A 63 -14.81 18.38 -0.87
N ASP A 64 -13.58 18.64 -1.36
CA ASP A 64 -13.35 19.68 -2.37
C ASP A 64 -14.05 19.34 -3.70
N LEU A 65 -13.96 18.09 -4.15
CA LEU A 65 -14.67 17.62 -5.35
C LEU A 65 -16.19 17.68 -5.14
N ALA A 66 -16.67 17.26 -3.97
CA ALA A 66 -18.08 17.30 -3.61
C ALA A 66 -18.62 18.72 -3.68
N LYS A 67 -17.87 19.69 -3.13
CA LYS A 67 -18.21 21.11 -3.18
C LYS A 67 -18.19 21.68 -4.60
N GLU A 68 -17.22 21.27 -5.42
CA GLU A 68 -17.08 21.75 -6.80
C GLU A 68 -18.28 21.38 -7.68
N TYR A 69 -18.82 20.17 -7.49
CA TYR A 69 -19.95 19.65 -8.26
C TYR A 69 -21.31 19.79 -7.57
N ASP A 70 -21.37 20.45 -6.40
CA ASP A 70 -22.58 20.57 -5.56
C ASP A 70 -23.21 19.19 -5.28
N MET A 71 -22.37 18.24 -4.88
CA MET A 71 -22.78 16.86 -4.62
C MET A 71 -23.64 16.75 -3.36
N GLU A 72 -24.63 15.87 -3.40
CA GLU A 72 -25.47 15.56 -2.25
C GLU A 72 -24.68 14.76 -1.21
N LEU A 73 -24.62 15.23 0.03
CA LEU A 73 -24.16 14.42 1.16
C LEU A 73 -25.25 13.39 1.51
N SER A 74 -25.16 12.22 0.89
CA SER A 74 -26.17 11.16 1.03
C SER A 74 -26.01 10.32 2.30
N LYS A 75 -24.82 10.35 2.91
CA LYS A 75 -24.55 9.76 4.21
C LYS A 75 -23.58 10.67 4.97
N ASP A 76 -24.06 11.23 6.08
CA ASP A 76 -23.24 12.02 6.99
C ASP A 76 -22.07 11.20 7.55
N TYR A 77 -20.96 11.90 7.83
CA TYR A 77 -19.80 11.32 8.50
C TYR A 77 -20.20 10.63 9.80
N GLY A 78 -20.01 9.31 9.86
CA GLY A 78 -20.44 8.50 10.99
C GLY A 78 -19.69 7.19 11.08
N GLN A 79 -19.78 6.55 12.25
CA GLN A 79 -19.13 5.27 12.48
C GLN A 79 -19.76 4.15 11.64
N TRP A 80 -18.95 3.20 11.19
CA TRP A 80 -19.39 1.90 10.69
C TRP A 80 -18.82 0.80 11.60
N LYS A 81 -19.42 -0.38 11.57
CA LYS A 81 -19.11 -1.51 12.44
C LYS A 81 -18.58 -2.71 11.66
N TYR A 82 -17.54 -3.32 12.21
CA TYR A 82 -17.11 -4.66 11.84
C TYR A 82 -17.42 -5.58 13.00
N LEU A 83 -18.24 -6.61 12.76
CA LEU A 83 -18.85 -7.42 13.82
C LEU A 83 -19.55 -6.53 14.86
N GLN A 84 -19.09 -6.52 16.11
CA GLN A 84 -19.65 -5.72 17.21
C GLN A 84 -18.82 -4.48 17.55
N GLN A 85 -17.71 -4.22 16.84
CA GLN A 85 -16.79 -3.13 17.11
C GLN A 85 -16.87 -2.03 16.05
N ILE A 86 -16.40 -0.83 16.38
CA ILE A 86 -16.23 0.25 15.42
C ILE A 86 -15.12 -0.16 14.43
N GLY A 87 -15.50 -0.35 13.17
CA GLY A 87 -14.57 -0.63 12.07
C GLY A 87 -13.87 0.62 11.55
N GLY A 88 -14.51 1.79 11.72
CA GLY A 88 -13.98 3.09 11.34
C GLY A 88 -15.10 4.11 11.16
N TYR A 89 -14.86 5.13 10.33
CA TYR A 89 -15.80 6.18 10.00
C TYR A 89 -15.95 6.32 8.49
N ALA A 90 -17.13 6.72 8.03
CA ALA A 90 -17.40 6.91 6.61
C ALA A 90 -18.41 8.02 6.35
N GLU A 91 -18.31 8.62 5.17
CA GLU A 91 -19.30 9.51 4.57
C GLU A 91 -19.46 9.17 3.07
N GLN A 92 -20.57 9.61 2.47
CA GLN A 92 -20.85 9.34 1.06
C GLN A 92 -21.44 10.57 0.37
N PHE A 93 -20.82 10.94 -0.74
CA PHE A 93 -21.31 11.97 -1.66
C PHE A 93 -21.94 11.34 -2.90
N LYS A 94 -23.01 11.96 -3.41
CA LYS A 94 -23.72 11.54 -4.61
C LYS A 94 -23.84 12.67 -5.62
N TYR A 95 -23.62 12.31 -6.88
CA TYR A 95 -23.83 13.21 -8.00
C TYR A 95 -24.32 12.44 -9.21
N LYS A 96 -25.59 12.64 -9.60
CA LYS A 96 -26.22 11.87 -10.69
C LYS A 96 -26.09 10.36 -10.41
N ASN A 97 -25.38 9.62 -11.28
CA ASN A 97 -25.14 8.18 -11.16
C ASN A 97 -23.76 7.85 -10.54
N ILE A 98 -23.14 8.81 -9.86
CA ILE A 98 -21.81 8.68 -9.26
C ILE A 98 -21.90 8.70 -7.74
N THR A 99 -21.12 7.84 -7.10
CA THR A 99 -20.89 7.86 -5.64
C THR A 99 -19.41 8.07 -5.34
N ILE A 100 -19.11 8.87 -4.32
CA ILE A 100 -17.80 8.96 -3.70
C ILE A 100 -17.96 8.52 -2.24
N ASP A 101 -17.47 7.33 -1.94
CA ASP A 101 -17.37 6.77 -0.60
C ASP A 101 -16.01 7.13 -0.01
N VAL A 102 -16.01 7.80 1.14
CA VAL A 102 -14.79 8.11 1.90
C VAL A 102 -14.83 7.31 3.19
N VAL A 103 -13.84 6.44 3.40
CA VAL A 103 -13.86 5.46 4.49
C VAL A 103 -12.53 5.43 5.23
N THR A 104 -12.57 5.53 6.55
CA THR A 104 -11.43 5.21 7.41
C THR A 104 -11.54 3.78 7.91
N VAL A 105 -10.40 3.09 7.99
CA VAL A 105 -10.26 1.79 8.65
C VAL A 105 -9.52 1.99 9.96
N LYS A 106 -10.22 1.73 11.06
CA LYS A 106 -9.72 1.97 12.40
C LYS A 106 -8.58 1.02 12.76
N GLY A 107 -7.46 1.60 13.18
CA GLY A 107 -6.25 0.90 13.58
C GLY A 107 -5.38 0.41 12.41
N ALA A 108 -5.75 0.73 11.17
CA ALA A 108 -4.94 0.41 9.99
C ALA A 108 -3.95 1.53 9.67
N GLY A 109 -2.73 1.16 9.31
CA GLY A 109 -1.72 2.05 8.72
C GLY A 109 -1.90 2.16 7.22
N HIS A 110 -0.78 2.28 6.51
CA HIS A 110 -0.73 2.47 5.07
C HIS A 110 -1.30 1.28 4.32
N PHE A 111 -0.96 0.07 4.79
CA PHE A 111 -1.34 -1.21 4.20
C PHE A 111 -2.61 -1.74 4.89
N CYS A 112 -3.77 -1.18 4.54
CA CYS A 112 -5.02 -1.46 5.24
C CYS A 112 -5.40 -2.96 5.27
N ALA A 113 -5.16 -3.66 4.16
CA ALA A 113 -5.48 -5.08 4.05
C ALA A 113 -4.50 -5.96 4.85
N LEU A 114 -3.27 -5.51 5.08
CA LEU A 114 -2.32 -6.16 5.97
C LEU A 114 -2.63 -5.88 7.44
N ASP A 115 -2.86 -4.61 7.81
CA ASP A 115 -3.00 -4.20 9.21
C ASP A 115 -4.36 -4.60 9.80
N ARG A 116 -5.43 -4.52 8.99
CA ARG A 116 -6.81 -4.81 9.40
C ARG A 116 -7.56 -5.61 8.30
N PRO A 117 -7.15 -6.86 8.02
CA PRO A 117 -7.63 -7.60 6.85
C PRO A 117 -9.15 -7.80 6.82
N GLY A 118 -9.75 -8.24 7.92
CA GLY A 118 -11.20 -8.43 8.03
C GLY A 118 -12.01 -7.15 7.78
N PRO A 119 -11.79 -6.06 8.55
CA PRO A 119 -12.44 -4.78 8.33
C PRO A 119 -12.25 -4.24 6.91
N THR A 120 -11.04 -4.35 6.36
CA THR A 120 -10.73 -3.87 5.02
C THR A 120 -11.43 -4.69 3.94
N LEU A 121 -11.50 -6.02 4.08
CA LEU A 121 -12.29 -6.88 3.18
C LEU A 121 -13.78 -6.54 3.23
N GLN A 122 -14.33 -6.19 4.40
CA GLN A 122 -15.73 -5.74 4.50
C GLN A 122 -15.96 -4.43 3.73
N VAL A 123 -15.09 -3.43 3.92
CA VAL A 123 -15.14 -2.16 3.16
C VAL A 123 -15.13 -2.44 1.65
N PHE A 124 -14.21 -3.28 1.21
CA PHE A 124 -14.05 -3.60 -0.20
C PHE A 124 -15.24 -4.41 -0.76
N SER A 125 -15.73 -5.41 -0.04
CA SER A 125 -16.93 -6.18 -0.41
C SER A 125 -18.16 -5.27 -0.57
N SER A 126 -18.41 -4.38 0.40
CA SER A 126 -19.51 -3.42 0.33
C SER A 126 -19.42 -2.53 -0.90
N PHE A 127 -18.21 -2.09 -1.27
CA PHE A 127 -17.99 -1.30 -2.49
C PHE A 127 -18.29 -2.08 -3.78
N ILE A 128 -17.80 -3.32 -3.89
CA ILE A 128 -18.01 -4.16 -5.08
C ILE A 128 -19.50 -4.47 -5.28
N ASP A 129 -20.21 -4.78 -4.19
CA ASP A 129 -21.61 -5.21 -4.21
C ASP A 129 -22.62 -4.07 -4.11
N ASN A 130 -22.13 -2.82 -3.98
CA ASN A 130 -22.95 -1.64 -3.78
C ASN A 130 -23.90 -1.77 -2.57
N GLN A 131 -23.35 -2.24 -1.45
CA GLN A 131 -24.06 -2.42 -0.19
C GLN A 131 -23.58 -1.43 0.87
N PRO A 132 -24.42 -1.09 1.87
CA PRO A 132 -23.95 -0.36 3.04
C PRO A 132 -22.76 -1.07 3.72
N LEU A 133 -21.86 -0.30 4.31
CA LEU A 133 -20.70 -0.84 5.04
C LEU A 133 -21.08 -1.81 6.16
N ASP A 134 -22.22 -1.59 6.82
CA ASP A 134 -22.70 -2.42 7.92
C ASP A 134 -23.58 -3.61 7.48
N ALA A 135 -23.75 -3.81 6.17
CA ALA A 135 -24.52 -4.92 5.64
C ALA A 135 -23.75 -6.23 5.74
N LYS A 136 -24.47 -7.36 5.69
CA LYS A 136 -23.83 -8.68 5.59
C LYS A 136 -23.02 -8.74 4.29
N SER A 137 -21.70 -8.92 4.41
CA SER A 137 -20.78 -9.06 3.29
C SER A 137 -21.07 -10.34 2.49
N SER A 138 -20.84 -10.29 1.18
CA SER A 138 -20.82 -11.46 0.30
C SER A 138 -19.59 -12.34 0.53
N ALA A 139 -18.48 -11.72 0.97
CA ALA A 139 -17.31 -12.44 1.42
C ALA A 139 -17.65 -13.17 2.72
N ASP A 140 -17.13 -14.38 2.86
CA ASP A 140 -17.21 -15.08 4.14
C ASP A 140 -16.25 -14.42 5.13
N LEU A 141 -16.82 -13.61 6.03
CA LEU A 141 -16.13 -12.90 7.11
C LEU A 141 -16.26 -13.64 8.46
N GLU A 142 -16.95 -14.78 8.50
CA GLU A 142 -17.10 -15.55 9.73
C GLU A 142 -15.75 -16.21 10.08
N LEU A 143 -15.47 -16.31 11.38
CA LEU A 143 -14.28 -17.01 11.84
C LEU A 143 -14.43 -18.50 11.50
N ALA A 144 -13.60 -18.99 10.58
CA ALA A 144 -13.54 -20.41 10.27
C ALA A 144 -12.98 -21.19 11.47
N ALA A 145 -13.55 -22.37 11.74
CA ALA A 145 -12.94 -23.30 12.68
C ALA A 145 -11.54 -23.68 12.20
N LEU A 146 -10.62 -23.92 13.15
CA LEU A 146 -9.30 -24.44 12.83
C LEU A 146 -9.46 -25.75 12.04
N LEU A 147 -8.92 -25.80 10.81
CA LEU A 147 -9.01 -27.01 10.00
C LEU A 147 -8.37 -28.19 10.74
N GLU A 148 -8.90 -29.38 10.54
CA GLU A 148 -8.44 -30.59 11.26
C GLU A 148 -6.93 -30.84 11.07
N ARG A 149 -6.38 -30.47 9.90
CA ARG A 149 -4.94 -30.52 9.59
C ARG A 149 -4.07 -29.59 10.44
N TYR A 150 -4.67 -28.57 11.05
CA TYR A 150 -4.02 -27.59 11.93
C TYR A 150 -4.30 -27.84 13.41
N ASN A 151 -5.10 -28.86 13.76
CA ASN A 151 -5.16 -29.35 15.14
C ASN A 151 -3.77 -29.89 15.49
N VAL A 152 -2.96 -29.06 16.14
CA VAL A 152 -1.75 -29.50 16.82
C VAL A 152 -2.21 -30.53 17.84
N GLU A 153 -1.89 -31.81 17.63
CA GLU A 153 -1.91 -32.77 18.72
C GLU A 153 -0.99 -32.17 19.79
N GLU A 154 -1.56 -31.64 20.88
CA GLU A 154 -0.83 -31.27 22.08
C GLU A 154 -0.13 -32.53 22.62
N LYS A 155 1.01 -32.88 22.07
CA LYS A 155 2.00 -33.70 22.77
C LYS A 155 2.68 -32.77 23.75
N VAL A 156 2.03 -32.58 24.89
CA VAL A 156 2.65 -32.02 26.08
C VAL A 156 3.74 -33.01 26.52
N VAL A 157 4.92 -32.90 25.94
CA VAL A 157 6.11 -33.60 26.44
C VAL A 157 6.61 -32.81 27.64
N PHE A 158 6.13 -33.16 28.83
CA PHE A 158 6.83 -32.81 30.08
C PHE A 158 8.14 -33.59 30.15
N SER A 159 9.14 -33.16 29.38
CA SER A 159 10.52 -33.60 29.53
C SER A 159 11.21 -32.69 30.54
N LYS A 160 11.35 -33.19 31.77
CA LYS A 160 12.28 -32.62 32.76
C LYS A 160 13.68 -32.56 32.14
N HIS A 161 14.22 -31.34 32.06
CA HIS A 161 15.63 -31.02 31.83
C HIS A 161 16.34 -31.74 30.68
N ASN A 162 16.64 -30.98 29.62
CA ASN A 162 18.02 -30.77 29.21
C ASN A 162 18.09 -29.46 28.39
N PHE A 163 18.99 -28.56 28.78
CA PHE A 163 19.47 -27.50 27.91
C PHE A 163 20.00 -28.17 26.64
N VAL A 164 19.29 -28.04 25.53
CA VAL A 164 19.89 -28.28 24.22
C VAL A 164 20.78 -27.07 23.97
N GLY A 165 22.10 -27.29 24.07
CA GLY A 165 23.09 -26.28 23.75
C GLY A 165 22.89 -25.74 22.34
N ARG A 166 23.33 -24.50 22.12
CA ARG A 166 23.45 -23.89 20.78
C ARG A 166 23.93 -24.95 19.78
N GLU A 167 23.10 -25.27 18.81
CA GLU A 167 23.61 -25.86 17.58
C GLU A 167 24.69 -24.91 17.07
N LYS A 168 25.88 -25.48 16.84
CA LYS A 168 26.98 -24.77 16.20
C LYS A 168 26.43 -24.15 14.93
N ASP A 169 26.73 -22.87 14.75
CA ASP A 169 26.55 -22.13 13.51
C ASP A 169 26.83 -23.07 12.35
N LEU A 170 25.78 -23.43 11.58
CA LEU A 170 26.00 -23.98 10.26
C LEU A 170 26.85 -22.94 9.53
N PRO A 171 27.96 -23.33 8.89
CA PRO A 171 28.74 -22.38 8.11
C PRO A 171 27.81 -21.81 7.04
N VAL A 172 27.36 -20.58 7.26
CA VAL A 172 26.81 -19.74 6.21
C VAL A 172 27.90 -19.69 5.15
N PRO A 173 27.63 -20.10 3.90
CA PRO A 173 28.58 -19.89 2.83
C PRO A 173 28.94 -18.41 2.86
N VAL A 174 30.21 -18.10 3.10
CA VAL A 174 30.72 -16.75 2.89
C VAL A 174 30.45 -16.50 1.42
N ALA A 175 29.37 -15.77 1.13
CA ALA A 175 29.15 -15.22 -0.19
C ALA A 175 30.37 -14.35 -0.45
N ASP A 176 31.27 -14.89 -1.27
CA ASP A 176 32.43 -14.17 -1.73
C ASP A 176 31.89 -12.88 -2.32
N LYS A 177 32.25 -11.74 -1.72
CA LYS A 177 31.94 -10.43 -2.28
C LYS A 177 32.84 -10.23 -3.51
N THR A 178 32.69 -11.10 -4.51
CA THR A 178 33.01 -10.74 -5.87
C THR A 178 32.06 -9.62 -6.21
N ARG A 179 32.60 -8.39 -6.12
CA ARG A 179 32.10 -7.24 -6.85
C ARG A 179 31.93 -7.71 -8.28
N ALA A 180 30.70 -8.04 -8.68
CA ALA A 180 30.39 -8.37 -10.05
C ALA A 180 30.92 -7.19 -10.87
N LYS A 181 31.94 -7.47 -11.69
CA LYS A 181 32.32 -6.54 -12.75
C LYS A 181 31.01 -6.22 -13.46
N ARG A 182 30.70 -4.93 -13.65
CA ARG A 182 29.59 -4.50 -14.51
C ARG A 182 29.82 -5.11 -15.89
N SER A 183 29.35 -6.34 -16.10
CA SER A 183 29.14 -6.89 -17.42
C SER A 183 28.10 -6.00 -18.06
N ALA A 184 28.34 -5.58 -19.31
CA ALA A 184 27.32 -4.94 -20.11
C ALA A 184 26.01 -5.74 -19.96
N LYS A 185 24.90 -5.07 -19.58
CA LYS A 185 23.58 -5.71 -19.50
C LYS A 185 23.37 -6.47 -20.81
N LYS A 186 23.38 -7.80 -20.75
CA LYS A 186 23.11 -8.62 -21.92
C LYS A 186 21.69 -8.28 -22.36
N ALA A 187 21.50 -7.97 -23.63
CA ALA A 187 20.18 -7.64 -24.16
C ALA A 187 19.24 -8.83 -23.88
N LEU A 188 18.15 -8.59 -23.14
CA LEU A 188 17.22 -9.64 -22.73
C LEU A 188 16.30 -9.98 -23.91
N PRO A 189 16.04 -11.26 -24.23
CA PRO A 189 15.06 -11.58 -25.27
C PRO A 189 13.65 -11.16 -24.82
N ALA A 190 12.73 -11.01 -25.78
CA ALA A 190 11.31 -10.90 -25.45
C ALA A 190 10.85 -12.17 -24.69
N PRO A 191 9.82 -12.08 -23.82
CA PRO A 191 9.26 -13.26 -23.17
C PRO A 191 8.74 -14.22 -24.24
N PRO A 192 8.69 -15.54 -23.97
CA PRO A 192 8.10 -16.51 -24.88
C PRO A 192 6.74 -16.00 -25.43
N PRO A 193 6.47 -16.14 -26.74
CA PRO A 193 5.51 -15.28 -27.44
C PRO A 193 4.04 -15.60 -27.14
N ALA A 194 3.24 -14.52 -27.19
CA ALA A 194 1.78 -14.38 -27.02
C ALA A 194 1.22 -14.87 -25.67
N CYS A 195 0.57 -13.97 -24.92
CA CYS A 195 -0.17 -14.37 -23.74
C CYS A 195 -1.18 -15.47 -24.12
N ASN A 196 -0.91 -16.69 -23.64
CA ASN A 196 -1.71 -17.87 -23.85
C ASN A 196 -2.14 -18.39 -22.47
N LYS A 197 -3.44 -18.32 -22.20
CA LYS A 197 -4.03 -18.77 -20.94
C LYS A 197 -3.55 -20.17 -20.52
N ASN A 198 -3.47 -21.12 -21.45
CA ASN A 198 -3.11 -22.51 -21.13
C ASN A 198 -1.64 -22.66 -20.73
N ASP A 199 -0.76 -21.85 -21.31
CA ASP A 199 0.68 -21.89 -21.03
C ASP A 199 1.02 -21.07 -19.77
N ASN A 200 0.12 -20.16 -19.36
CA ASN A 200 0.30 -19.31 -18.18
C ASN A 200 -0.31 -19.91 -16.90
N GLU A 201 -1.02 -21.03 -16.95
CA GLU A 201 -1.66 -21.65 -15.76
C GLU A 201 -0.60 -22.17 -14.77
N VAL A 202 -0.62 -21.66 -13.54
CA VAL A 202 0.25 -22.11 -12.45
C VAL A 202 -0.38 -23.34 -11.81
N LYS A 203 0.04 -24.52 -12.24
CA LYS A 203 -0.54 -25.82 -11.81
C LYS A 203 -0.15 -26.20 -10.39
N ASP A 204 1.15 -26.11 -10.09
CA ASP A 204 1.72 -26.46 -8.79
C ASP A 204 2.54 -25.26 -8.30
N LEU A 205 2.02 -24.54 -7.29
CA LEU A 205 2.76 -23.45 -6.65
C LEU A 205 3.60 -24.02 -5.49
N PRO A 206 4.95 -24.02 -5.59
CA PRO A 206 5.78 -24.64 -4.57
C PRO A 206 5.62 -23.96 -3.21
N GLY A 207 5.61 -24.74 -2.13
CA GLY A 207 5.53 -24.21 -0.77
C GLY A 207 4.11 -23.88 -0.29
N LEU A 208 3.09 -23.95 -1.15
CA LEU A 208 1.70 -23.79 -0.73
C LEU A 208 1.30 -24.89 0.25
N THR A 209 0.90 -24.52 1.48
CA THR A 209 0.60 -25.49 2.56
C THR A 209 -0.88 -25.91 2.60
N PHE A 210 -1.67 -25.50 1.61
CA PHE A 210 -3.09 -25.79 1.50
C PHE A 210 -3.52 -25.93 0.04
N ASP A 211 -4.70 -26.48 -0.19
CA ASP A 211 -5.32 -26.48 -1.50
C ASP A 211 -6.02 -25.14 -1.73
N LEU A 212 -5.55 -24.38 -2.73
CA LEU A 212 -6.12 -23.09 -3.09
C LEU A 212 -7.54 -23.22 -3.68
N GLY A 213 -7.89 -24.37 -4.27
CA GLY A 213 -9.22 -24.64 -4.81
C GLY A 213 -9.64 -23.81 -6.02
N VAL A 214 -8.82 -22.86 -6.48
CA VAL A 214 -9.06 -22.01 -7.65
C VAL A 214 -7.88 -22.01 -8.61
N LYS A 215 -8.12 -21.61 -9.86
CA LYS A 215 -7.05 -21.47 -10.85
C LYS A 215 -6.31 -20.16 -10.69
N GLN A 216 -5.07 -20.17 -11.12
CA GLN A 216 -4.19 -19.01 -11.14
C GLN A 216 -3.30 -19.04 -12.37
N TYR A 217 -2.93 -17.85 -12.83
CA TYR A 217 -2.15 -17.68 -14.05
C TYR A 217 -1.08 -16.62 -13.85
N SER A 218 0.13 -16.89 -14.31
CA SER A 218 1.27 -15.98 -14.22
C SER A 218 1.98 -15.92 -15.56
N GLY A 219 2.30 -14.72 -16.02
CA GLY A 219 2.89 -14.50 -17.34
C GLY A 219 3.25 -13.03 -17.60
N TYR A 220 3.32 -12.64 -18.87
CA TYR A 220 3.71 -11.29 -19.29
C TYR A 220 2.69 -10.66 -20.24
N LEU A 221 2.44 -9.37 -20.06
CA LEU A 221 1.59 -8.54 -20.90
C LEU A 221 2.43 -7.46 -21.60
N SER A 222 2.12 -7.18 -22.86
CA SER A 222 2.80 -6.15 -23.64
C SER A 222 2.32 -4.75 -23.26
N ALA A 223 3.23 -3.91 -22.73
CA ALA A 223 2.95 -2.51 -22.40
C ALA A 223 3.47 -1.53 -23.46
N ALA A 224 4.50 -1.91 -24.21
CA ALA A 224 4.97 -1.20 -25.40
C ALA A 224 5.88 -2.14 -26.20
N THR A 225 6.35 -1.69 -27.37
CA THR A 225 7.39 -2.43 -28.11
C THR A 225 8.61 -2.63 -27.22
N GLY A 226 8.82 -3.88 -26.81
CA GLY A 226 9.92 -4.29 -25.95
C GLY A 226 9.71 -4.09 -24.45
N ASP A 227 8.60 -3.51 -24.01
CA ASP A 227 8.29 -3.37 -22.58
C ASP A 227 7.21 -4.39 -22.18
N TYR A 228 7.53 -5.25 -21.22
CA TYR A 228 6.67 -6.35 -20.79
C TYR A 228 6.43 -6.29 -19.28
N LEU A 229 5.16 -6.36 -18.87
CA LEU A 229 4.74 -6.34 -17.48
C LEU A 229 4.37 -7.75 -17.02
N HIS A 230 4.97 -8.22 -15.92
CA HIS A 230 4.58 -9.45 -15.27
C HIS A 230 3.22 -9.27 -14.60
N TYR A 231 2.37 -10.29 -14.71
CA TYR A 231 1.08 -10.35 -14.03
C TYR A 231 0.91 -11.66 -13.30
N TRP A 232 0.08 -11.63 -12.26
CA TRP A 232 -0.44 -12.83 -11.59
C TRP A 232 -1.95 -12.68 -11.37
N LEU A 233 -2.74 -13.50 -12.05
CA LEU A 233 -4.18 -13.60 -11.93
C LEU A 233 -4.56 -14.73 -10.96
N ILE A 234 -5.40 -14.45 -9.98
CA ILE A 234 -6.05 -15.41 -9.08
C ILE A 234 -7.55 -15.39 -9.38
N GLU A 235 -8.14 -16.54 -9.77
CA GLU A 235 -9.59 -16.62 -9.99
C GLU A 235 -10.37 -16.48 -8.67
N ALA A 236 -11.63 -16.03 -8.76
CA ALA A 236 -12.47 -15.84 -7.58
C ALA A 236 -12.78 -17.16 -6.87
N GLU A 237 -12.86 -17.15 -5.54
CA GLU A 237 -13.22 -18.32 -4.70
C GLU A 237 -14.57 -18.93 -5.13
N LYS A 238 -15.53 -18.06 -5.46
CA LYS A 238 -16.88 -18.43 -5.85
C LYS A 238 -17.23 -17.79 -7.18
N ASP A 239 -17.90 -18.58 -8.02
CA ASP A 239 -18.46 -18.13 -9.29
C ASP A 239 -17.45 -17.37 -10.19
N ALA A 240 -16.20 -17.85 -10.29
CA ALA A 240 -15.13 -17.20 -11.05
C ALA A 240 -15.53 -16.78 -12.48
N ALA A 241 -16.39 -17.57 -13.13
CA ALA A 241 -16.91 -17.30 -14.46
C ALA A 241 -17.93 -16.15 -14.55
N THR A 242 -18.48 -15.65 -13.43
CA THR A 242 -19.40 -14.50 -13.35
C THR A 242 -18.85 -13.35 -12.51
N ALA A 243 -18.03 -13.64 -11.50
CA ALA A 243 -17.43 -12.70 -10.56
C ALA A 243 -16.63 -11.58 -11.27
N PRO A 244 -16.57 -10.36 -10.69
CA PRO A 244 -15.90 -9.21 -11.32
C PRO A 244 -14.40 -9.45 -11.53
N LEU A 245 -13.80 -8.68 -12.43
CA LEU A 245 -12.35 -8.57 -12.57
C LEU A 245 -11.86 -7.35 -11.78
N ILE A 246 -10.87 -7.56 -10.93
CA ILE A 246 -10.31 -6.53 -10.05
C ILE A 246 -8.83 -6.42 -10.38
N LEU A 247 -8.40 -5.29 -10.95
CA LEU A 247 -6.99 -4.99 -11.16
C LEU A 247 -6.41 -4.35 -9.90
N TRP A 248 -5.26 -4.84 -9.43
CA TRP A 248 -4.56 -4.28 -8.27
C TRP A 248 -3.20 -3.69 -8.65
N PHE A 249 -2.91 -2.51 -8.10
CA PHE A 249 -1.62 -1.83 -8.16
C PHE A 249 -1.10 -1.47 -6.76
N ASN A 250 0.10 -1.91 -6.41
CA ASN A 250 0.87 -1.22 -5.38
C ASN A 250 1.47 0.10 -5.95
N GLY A 251 1.93 0.99 -5.06
CA GLY A 251 2.42 2.32 -5.41
C GLY A 251 3.94 2.46 -5.47
N GLY A 252 4.50 3.36 -4.65
CA GLY A 252 5.93 3.68 -4.58
C GLY A 252 6.24 5.13 -4.92
N PRO A 253 6.48 5.48 -6.20
CA PRO A 253 6.41 4.65 -7.41
C PRO A 253 7.48 3.55 -7.51
N GLY A 254 7.15 2.43 -8.15
CA GLY A 254 8.09 1.34 -8.43
C GLY A 254 7.99 0.13 -7.50
N CYS A 255 6.98 0.04 -6.64
CA CYS A 255 6.75 -1.14 -5.81
C CYS A 255 5.97 -2.22 -6.56
N SER A 256 6.31 -3.47 -6.28
CA SER A 256 5.67 -4.62 -6.92
C SER A 256 4.27 -4.87 -6.36
N SER A 257 3.31 -5.11 -7.26
CA SER A 257 1.95 -5.56 -6.93
C SER A 257 1.91 -6.97 -6.33
N LEU A 258 2.99 -7.76 -6.42
CA LEU A 258 3.11 -9.03 -5.71
C LEU A 258 3.32 -8.83 -4.20
N THR A 259 3.64 -7.61 -3.76
CA THR A 259 3.56 -7.23 -2.34
C THR A 259 2.13 -7.33 -1.84
N GLY A 260 1.18 -6.73 -2.57
CA GLY A 260 -0.25 -6.86 -2.29
C GLY A 260 -0.72 -8.31 -2.29
N LEU A 261 -0.21 -9.12 -3.21
CA LEU A 261 -0.55 -10.54 -3.28
C LEU A 261 -0.05 -11.31 -2.04
N LEU A 262 1.24 -11.22 -1.72
CA LEU A 262 1.88 -12.10 -0.74
C LEU A 262 1.87 -11.59 0.70
N ASN A 263 1.52 -10.33 0.95
CA ASN A 263 1.48 -9.77 2.30
C ASN A 263 0.12 -9.17 2.68
N GLU A 264 -0.71 -8.76 1.72
CA GLU A 264 -1.88 -7.92 2.03
C GLU A 264 -3.19 -8.67 1.80
N LEU A 265 -3.57 -8.84 0.53
CA LEU A 265 -4.94 -9.20 0.13
C LEU A 265 -5.04 -10.42 -0.78
N GLY A 266 -3.93 -11.02 -1.19
CA GLY A 266 -3.94 -12.29 -1.92
C GLY A 266 -4.35 -13.47 -1.05
N PRO A 267 -4.67 -14.63 -1.64
CA PRO A 267 -5.17 -15.83 -0.95
C PRO A 267 -4.15 -16.52 -0.05
N PHE A 268 -2.88 -16.17 -0.15
CA PHE A 268 -1.81 -16.76 0.63
C PHE A 268 -0.74 -15.73 0.97
N GLN A 269 -0.03 -15.97 2.07
CA GLN A 269 1.05 -15.13 2.54
C GLN A 269 2.29 -15.95 2.85
N ASN A 270 3.45 -15.30 2.87
CA ASN A 270 4.72 -15.97 3.08
C ASN A 270 4.95 -16.31 4.55
N ASN A 271 5.44 -17.52 4.80
CA ASN A 271 6.00 -17.87 6.10
C ASN A 271 7.39 -17.25 6.30
N LYS A 272 7.81 -17.20 7.56
CA LYS A 272 9.13 -16.70 7.98
C LYS A 272 10.30 -17.49 7.40
N ASP A 273 10.06 -18.73 6.96
CA ASP A 273 11.09 -19.57 6.34
C ASP A 273 11.49 -19.09 4.93
N GLY A 274 10.68 -18.25 4.29
CA GLY A 274 10.88 -17.85 2.88
C GLY A 274 10.76 -19.00 1.90
N GLU A 275 10.11 -20.10 2.30
CA GLU A 275 9.94 -21.30 1.48
C GLU A 275 8.47 -21.69 1.33
N THR A 276 7.66 -21.47 2.38
CA THR A 276 6.27 -21.93 2.42
C THR A 276 5.28 -20.77 2.46
N LEU A 277 4.05 -21.05 2.03
CA LEU A 277 2.93 -20.11 1.97
C LEU A 277 1.75 -20.63 2.79
N TYR A 278 1.17 -19.80 3.66
CA TYR A 278 -0.02 -20.10 4.43
C TYR A 278 -1.25 -19.35 3.92
N GLU A 279 -2.44 -19.83 4.29
CA GLU A 279 -3.73 -19.30 3.83
C GLU A 279 -4.05 -17.93 4.42
N ASN A 280 -4.49 -16.99 3.58
CA ASN A 280 -5.10 -15.74 4.00
C ASN A 280 -6.63 -15.84 3.90
N VAL A 281 -7.27 -16.08 5.05
CA VAL A 281 -8.72 -16.21 5.16
C VAL A 281 -9.49 -14.92 4.87
N PHE A 282 -8.81 -13.76 4.77
CA PHE A 282 -9.41 -12.47 4.44
C PHE A 282 -9.03 -11.97 3.04
N SER A 283 -8.65 -12.90 2.16
CA SER A 283 -8.28 -12.57 0.80
C SER A 283 -9.42 -11.97 -0.02
N TRP A 284 -9.09 -11.01 -0.88
CA TRP A 284 -10.04 -10.34 -1.76
C TRP A 284 -10.52 -11.22 -2.92
N HIS A 285 -9.90 -12.38 -3.18
CA HIS A 285 -10.40 -13.31 -4.18
C HIS A 285 -11.80 -13.87 -3.82
N LYS A 286 -12.23 -13.67 -2.57
CA LYS A 286 -13.60 -13.94 -2.10
C LYS A 286 -14.67 -13.10 -2.80
N VAL A 287 -14.29 -11.95 -3.40
CA VAL A 287 -15.24 -11.01 -4.02
C VAL A 287 -14.99 -10.78 -5.51
N GLY A 288 -13.96 -11.38 -6.10
CA GLY A 288 -13.69 -11.27 -7.53
C GLY A 288 -12.38 -11.91 -7.96
N ASN A 289 -12.15 -11.91 -9.27
CA ASN A 289 -10.92 -12.37 -9.89
C ASN A 289 -9.86 -11.27 -9.74
N LEU A 290 -8.76 -11.55 -9.06
CA LEU A 290 -7.71 -10.57 -8.74
C LEU A 290 -6.57 -10.62 -9.76
N LEU A 291 -6.34 -9.53 -10.48
CA LEU A 291 -5.20 -9.35 -11.38
C LEU A 291 -4.17 -8.41 -10.75
N PHE A 292 -3.07 -8.97 -10.27
CA PHE A 292 -1.93 -8.20 -9.79
C PHE A 292 -1.00 -7.90 -10.97
N LEU A 293 -0.72 -6.61 -11.21
CA LEU A 293 0.11 -6.18 -12.33
C LEU A 293 1.36 -5.46 -11.82
N GLU A 294 2.55 -6.01 -12.07
CA GLU A 294 3.82 -5.36 -11.70
C GLU A 294 4.14 -4.24 -12.70
N SER A 295 3.88 -2.99 -12.32
CA SER A 295 4.02 -1.82 -13.20
C SER A 295 4.75 -0.68 -12.49
N PRO A 296 5.59 0.12 -13.19
CA PRO A 296 5.96 0.04 -14.61
C PRO A 296 7.04 -1.03 -14.90
N ARG A 297 7.57 -1.05 -16.13
CA ARG A 297 8.69 -1.94 -16.51
C ARG A 297 9.88 -1.79 -15.54
N GLY A 298 10.56 -2.89 -15.23
CA GLY A 298 11.66 -2.92 -14.27
C GLY A 298 11.22 -3.13 -12.82
N VAL A 299 9.92 -3.04 -12.51
CA VAL A 299 9.37 -3.42 -11.20
C VAL A 299 9.21 -4.95 -11.14
N GLY A 300 9.73 -5.56 -10.07
CA GLY A 300 9.63 -7.01 -9.87
C GLY A 300 10.22 -7.79 -11.05
N PHE A 301 9.41 -8.63 -11.68
CA PHE A 301 9.77 -9.40 -12.87
C PHE A 301 9.49 -8.67 -14.18
N SER A 302 8.80 -7.53 -14.17
CA SER A 302 8.58 -6.71 -15.38
C SER A 302 9.90 -6.17 -15.93
N TYR A 303 10.07 -6.12 -17.25
CA TYR A 303 11.36 -5.74 -17.84
C TYR A 303 11.24 -5.19 -19.26
N GLN A 304 12.36 -4.65 -19.76
CA GLN A 304 12.53 -4.27 -21.15
C GLN A 304 13.40 -5.31 -21.88
N ALA A 305 12.88 -5.85 -22.97
CA ALA A 305 13.55 -6.75 -23.88
C ALA A 305 14.34 -6.00 -24.97
N ASN A 306 15.13 -6.75 -25.74
CA ASN A 306 16.09 -6.27 -26.73
C ASN A 306 15.44 -5.71 -28.00
N ASN A 307 14.15 -5.95 -28.21
CA ASN A 307 13.33 -5.33 -29.23
C ASN A 307 12.77 -3.96 -28.79
N GLY A 308 13.04 -3.53 -27.55
CA GLY A 308 12.73 -2.18 -27.06
C GLY A 308 13.82 -1.16 -27.39
N ASP A 309 13.51 0.11 -27.16
CA ASP A 309 14.47 1.20 -27.32
C ASP A 309 15.39 1.30 -26.08
N PRO A 310 16.68 0.92 -26.19
CA PRO A 310 17.58 0.90 -25.05
C PRO A 310 17.91 2.30 -24.50
N THR A 311 17.64 3.37 -25.27
CA THR A 311 17.84 4.75 -24.81
C THR A 311 16.76 5.19 -23.82
N LYS A 312 15.63 4.50 -23.81
CA LYS A 312 14.46 4.79 -22.95
C LYS A 312 14.39 3.93 -21.71
N ILE A 313 15.42 3.12 -21.41
CA ILE A 313 15.40 2.18 -20.28
C ILE A 313 15.18 2.86 -18.91
N HIS A 314 15.44 4.17 -18.80
CA HIS A 314 15.23 4.97 -17.60
C HIS A 314 14.10 6.01 -17.72
N ASP A 315 13.31 5.97 -18.78
CA ASP A 315 12.19 6.90 -18.99
C ASP A 315 10.92 6.43 -18.30
N TYR A 316 10.73 6.90 -17.07
CA TYR A 316 9.55 6.62 -16.26
C TYR A 316 8.79 7.91 -16.00
N SER A 317 7.48 7.91 -16.22
CA SER A 317 6.59 9.03 -15.86
C SER A 317 5.15 8.56 -15.72
N ASP A 318 4.30 9.39 -15.11
CA ASP A 318 2.86 9.11 -14.95
C ASP A 318 2.18 8.81 -16.29
N THR A 319 2.45 9.62 -17.31
CA THR A 319 1.91 9.43 -18.66
C THR A 319 2.37 8.10 -19.27
N LEU A 320 3.66 7.78 -19.20
CA LEU A 320 4.20 6.54 -19.78
C LEU A 320 3.67 5.30 -19.07
N THR A 321 3.52 5.36 -17.74
CA THR A 321 2.94 4.28 -16.94
C THR A 321 1.47 4.08 -17.28
N ALA A 322 0.68 5.14 -17.41
CA ALA A 322 -0.72 5.06 -17.84
C ALA A 322 -0.87 4.45 -19.24
N GLU A 323 -0.03 4.86 -20.20
CA GLU A 323 0.00 4.28 -21.54
C GLU A 323 0.32 2.78 -21.54
N GLY A 324 1.32 2.38 -20.75
CA GLY A 324 1.71 0.99 -20.58
C GLY A 324 0.60 0.15 -19.97
N ASN A 325 -0.06 0.67 -18.93
CA ASN A 325 -1.15 -0.02 -18.24
C ASN A 325 -2.39 -0.22 -19.13
N VAL A 326 -2.77 0.77 -19.95
CA VAL A 326 -3.86 0.61 -20.93
C VAL A 326 -3.54 -0.50 -21.93
N LYS A 327 -2.32 -0.51 -22.48
CA LYS A 327 -1.91 -1.54 -23.45
C LYS A 327 -1.86 -2.93 -22.82
N ALA A 328 -1.33 -3.04 -21.59
CA ALA A 328 -1.30 -4.30 -20.85
C ALA A 328 -2.72 -4.81 -20.56
N LEU A 329 -3.67 -3.94 -20.21
CA LEU A 329 -5.08 -4.34 -20.04
C LEU A 329 -5.69 -4.87 -21.34
N VAL A 330 -5.45 -4.19 -22.46
CA VAL A 330 -5.94 -4.65 -23.77
C VAL A 330 -5.33 -6.01 -24.15
N ASP A 331 -4.03 -6.19 -23.92
CA ASP A 331 -3.33 -7.46 -24.16
C ASP A 331 -3.89 -8.57 -23.26
N PHE A 332 -4.16 -8.27 -21.99
CA PHE A 332 -4.80 -9.19 -21.05
C PHE A 332 -6.18 -9.62 -21.52
N LEU A 333 -7.05 -8.70 -21.94
CA LEU A 333 -8.40 -9.02 -22.42
C LEU A 333 -8.39 -9.82 -23.72
N ASN A 334 -7.34 -9.70 -24.53
CA ASN A 334 -7.16 -10.56 -25.70
C ASN A 334 -6.70 -11.97 -25.31
N CYS A 335 -5.91 -12.10 -24.26
CA CYS A 335 -5.44 -13.37 -23.72
C CYS A 335 -6.51 -14.13 -22.94
N PHE A 336 -7.37 -13.40 -22.23
CA PHE A 336 -8.47 -13.92 -21.43
C PHE A 336 -9.80 -13.32 -21.90
N PRO A 337 -10.29 -13.71 -23.09
CA PRO A 337 -11.49 -13.14 -23.70
C PRO A 337 -12.76 -13.31 -22.86
N GLU A 338 -12.80 -14.25 -21.92
CA GLU A 338 -13.88 -14.43 -20.95
C GLU A 338 -14.03 -13.28 -19.94
N TYR A 339 -13.03 -12.40 -19.82
CA TYR A 339 -13.13 -11.17 -19.03
C TYR A 339 -13.56 -9.94 -19.86
N LYS A 340 -13.72 -10.08 -21.18
CA LYS A 340 -14.29 -9.01 -22.01
C LYS A 340 -15.70 -8.66 -21.53
N ASN A 341 -15.96 -7.37 -21.37
CA ASN A 341 -17.22 -6.82 -20.83
C ASN A 341 -17.56 -7.29 -19.41
N ARG A 342 -16.62 -7.94 -18.70
CA ARG A 342 -16.76 -8.25 -17.28
C ARG A 342 -16.87 -6.96 -16.47
N ARG A 343 -17.70 -6.96 -15.44
CA ARG A 343 -17.68 -5.93 -14.39
C ARG A 343 -16.24 -5.75 -13.91
N MET A 344 -15.68 -4.56 -14.08
CA MET A 344 -14.27 -4.30 -13.82
C MET A 344 -14.12 -3.21 -12.78
N PHE A 345 -13.18 -3.41 -11.87
CA PHE A 345 -12.73 -2.42 -10.90
C PHE A 345 -11.22 -2.27 -10.98
N ILE A 346 -10.74 -1.03 -10.95
CA ILE A 346 -9.30 -0.74 -10.89
C ILE A 346 -8.99 -0.23 -9.48
N THR A 347 -8.12 -0.94 -8.79
CA THR A 347 -7.86 -0.75 -7.37
C THR A 347 -6.37 -0.69 -7.09
N GLY A 348 -5.99 -0.08 -5.97
CA GLY A 348 -4.59 0.01 -5.59
C GLY A 348 -4.36 0.88 -4.38
N GLU A 349 -3.09 1.09 -4.07
CA GLU A 349 -2.66 1.77 -2.86
C GLU A 349 -1.55 2.80 -3.09
N SER A 350 -1.44 3.80 -2.21
CA SER A 350 -0.28 4.68 -2.12
C SER A 350 -0.17 5.56 -3.37
N TYR A 351 0.98 5.53 -4.06
CA TYR A 351 1.17 6.21 -5.35
C TYR A 351 0.24 5.68 -6.47
N ALA A 352 -0.47 4.56 -6.27
CA ALA A 352 -1.59 4.21 -7.14
C ALA A 352 -2.71 5.26 -7.12
N GLY A 353 -2.74 6.14 -6.12
CA GLY A 353 -3.50 7.38 -6.13
C GLY A 353 -3.21 8.28 -7.33
N VAL A 354 -2.04 8.17 -7.97
CA VAL A 354 -1.70 8.81 -9.25
C VAL A 354 -1.85 7.85 -10.42
N TYR A 355 -1.40 6.59 -10.28
CA TYR A 355 -1.48 5.61 -11.36
C TYR A 355 -2.91 5.37 -11.83
N ILE A 356 -3.87 5.26 -10.92
CA ILE A 356 -5.24 4.86 -11.24
C ILE A 356 -5.99 6.01 -11.93
N PRO A 357 -6.01 7.26 -11.43
CA PRO A 357 -6.70 8.34 -12.12
C PRO A 357 -6.11 8.65 -13.50
N THR A 358 -4.78 8.58 -13.66
CA THR A 358 -4.13 8.78 -14.97
C THR A 358 -4.42 7.65 -15.95
N PHE A 359 -4.37 6.40 -15.48
CA PHE A 359 -4.77 5.21 -16.24
C PHE A 359 -6.24 5.32 -16.68
N VAL A 360 -7.17 5.57 -15.75
CA VAL A 360 -8.60 5.61 -16.06
C VAL A 360 -8.93 6.77 -17.01
N ASP A 361 -8.39 7.97 -16.83
CA ASP A 361 -8.59 9.06 -17.80
C ASP A 361 -8.18 8.65 -19.21
N LEU A 362 -7.00 8.03 -19.37
CA LEU A 362 -6.56 7.55 -20.67
C LEU A 362 -7.45 6.43 -21.21
N LEU A 363 -7.82 5.46 -20.37
CA LEU A 363 -8.69 4.35 -20.74
C LEU A 363 -10.06 4.85 -21.23
N LEU A 364 -10.68 5.78 -20.50
CA LEU A 364 -11.97 6.35 -20.87
C LEU A 364 -11.89 7.09 -22.21
N LYS A 365 -10.83 7.86 -22.47
CA LYS A 365 -10.60 8.49 -23.78
C LYS A 365 -10.51 7.47 -24.91
N ARG A 366 -9.80 6.36 -24.67
CA ARG A 366 -9.63 5.26 -25.65
C ARG A 366 -10.93 4.47 -25.87
N ILE A 367 -11.80 4.40 -24.86
CA ILE A 367 -13.14 3.85 -25.01
C ILE A 367 -14.00 4.79 -25.85
N GLN A 368 -13.97 6.09 -25.56
CA GLN A 368 -14.76 7.11 -26.27
C GLN A 368 -14.37 7.25 -27.75
N ASP A 369 -13.08 7.12 -28.09
CA ASP A 369 -12.61 7.18 -29.47
C ASP A 369 -12.71 5.84 -30.23
N GLY A 370 -13.14 4.77 -29.53
CA GLY A 370 -13.34 3.43 -30.09
C GLY A 370 -12.05 2.61 -30.28
N SER A 371 -10.90 3.09 -29.80
CA SER A 371 -9.63 2.33 -29.87
C SER A 371 -9.51 1.22 -28.83
N VAL A 372 -10.26 1.31 -27.74
CA VAL A 372 -10.44 0.23 -26.75
C VAL A 372 -11.92 -0.14 -26.68
N THR A 373 -12.21 -1.41 -26.93
CA THR A 373 -13.55 -1.99 -26.78
C THR A 373 -13.55 -3.01 -25.64
N ASP A 374 -14.73 -3.53 -25.30
CA ASP A 374 -14.88 -4.67 -24.40
C ASP A 374 -14.47 -4.45 -22.94
N VAL A 375 -14.53 -3.21 -22.46
CA VAL A 375 -14.26 -2.83 -21.08
C VAL A 375 -15.54 -2.31 -20.42
N ASN A 376 -15.95 -2.96 -19.33
CA ASN A 376 -17.06 -2.51 -18.49
C ASN A 376 -16.52 -2.07 -17.11
N LEU A 377 -15.96 -0.85 -17.08
CA LEU A 377 -15.39 -0.26 -15.87
C LEU A 377 -16.49 0.37 -15.01
N GLU A 378 -16.68 -0.14 -13.79
CA GLU A 378 -17.74 0.30 -12.86
C GLU A 378 -17.24 1.22 -11.74
N GLY A 379 -15.93 1.23 -11.46
CA GLY A 379 -15.39 2.08 -10.41
C GLY A 379 -13.93 1.86 -10.09
N ILE A 380 -13.44 2.70 -9.18
CA ILE A 380 -12.09 2.63 -8.63
C ILE A 380 -12.09 2.62 -7.10
N ALA A 381 -11.14 1.90 -6.51
CA ALA A 381 -10.91 1.92 -5.07
C ALA A 381 -9.43 2.19 -4.78
N ILE A 382 -9.14 3.26 -4.04
CA ILE A 382 -7.76 3.70 -3.79
C ILE A 382 -7.55 3.77 -2.27
N GLY A 383 -6.68 2.89 -1.78
CA GLY A 383 -6.26 2.81 -0.39
C GLY A 383 -5.12 3.76 -0.12
N ASN A 384 -5.18 4.55 0.96
CA ASN A 384 -4.10 5.42 1.38
C ASN A 384 -3.45 6.17 0.20
N GLY A 385 -4.29 6.78 -0.65
CA GLY A 385 -3.86 7.28 -1.95
C GLY A 385 -3.15 8.64 -1.91
N ALA A 386 -2.10 8.79 -2.72
CA ALA A 386 -1.45 10.07 -2.98
C ALA A 386 -2.26 10.93 -3.96
N PHE A 387 -3.39 11.48 -3.53
CA PHE A 387 -4.28 12.26 -4.39
C PHE A 387 -3.80 13.69 -4.64
N SER A 388 -3.14 14.29 -3.65
CA SER A 388 -2.62 15.65 -3.75
C SER A 388 -1.48 15.87 -2.77
N VAL A 389 -0.26 16.02 -3.31
CA VAL A 389 0.93 16.30 -2.49
C VAL A 389 0.74 17.58 -1.67
N LEU A 390 0.01 18.55 -2.22
CA LEU A 390 -0.32 19.80 -1.53
C LEU A 390 -1.18 19.53 -0.29
N LYS A 391 -2.26 18.76 -0.45
CA LYS A 391 -3.14 18.40 0.68
C LYS A 391 -2.42 17.50 1.68
N ASP A 392 -1.54 16.61 1.24
CA ASP A 392 -0.75 15.75 2.13
C ASP A 392 0.12 16.60 3.07
N VAL A 393 0.79 17.63 2.56
CA VAL A 393 1.60 18.55 3.38
C VAL A 393 0.74 19.31 4.38
N SER A 394 -0.37 19.93 3.93
CA SER A 394 -1.24 20.74 4.80
C SER A 394 -1.94 19.88 5.86
N SER A 395 -2.43 18.70 5.49
CA SER A 395 -3.13 17.77 6.39
C SER A 395 -2.19 17.17 7.44
N SER A 396 -0.94 16.90 7.06
CA SER A 396 0.08 16.35 7.96
C SER A 396 0.35 17.26 9.15
N ILE A 397 0.29 18.60 8.99
CA ILE A 397 0.46 19.55 10.10
C ILE A 397 -0.63 19.33 11.16
N SER A 398 -1.89 19.25 10.73
CA SER A 398 -3.03 18.99 11.62
C SER A 398 -2.96 17.60 12.24
N LEU A 399 -2.65 16.59 11.43
CA LEU A 399 -2.56 15.21 11.87
C LEU A 399 -1.52 15.00 12.96
N THR A 400 -0.30 15.44 12.72
CA THR A 400 0.84 15.30 13.63
C THR A 400 0.61 16.07 14.93
N TYR A 401 -0.04 17.23 14.89
CA TYR A 401 -0.47 17.94 16.10
C TYR A 401 -1.51 17.14 16.90
N MET A 402 -2.57 16.65 16.25
CA MET A 402 -3.61 15.85 16.91
C MET A 402 -3.08 14.51 17.46
N ARG A 403 -2.01 13.99 16.88
CA ARG A 403 -1.26 12.81 17.38
C ARG A 403 -0.22 13.15 18.44
N GLY A 404 -0.14 14.41 18.88
CA GLY A 404 0.76 14.85 19.95
C GLY A 404 2.25 14.86 19.56
N MET A 405 2.57 14.89 18.27
CA MET A 405 3.94 15.02 17.77
C MET A 405 4.45 16.47 17.83
N HIS A 406 3.54 17.43 17.89
CA HIS A 406 3.82 18.85 18.10
C HIS A 406 3.25 19.35 19.41
N SER A 407 3.99 20.23 20.07
CA SER A 407 3.44 21.00 21.19
C SER A 407 2.40 22.01 20.69
N LYS A 408 1.47 22.39 21.57
CA LYS A 408 0.51 23.48 21.31
C LYS A 408 1.20 24.76 20.84
N LYS A 409 2.36 25.11 21.42
CA LYS A 409 3.13 26.30 21.05
C LYS A 409 3.67 26.24 19.62
N GLU A 410 4.12 25.07 19.17
CA GLU A 410 4.60 24.89 17.79
C GLU A 410 3.46 25.00 16.79
N PHE A 411 2.33 24.34 17.06
CA PHE A 411 1.16 24.41 16.19
C PHE A 411 0.59 25.84 16.11
N GLU A 412 0.40 26.52 17.25
CA GLU A 412 -0.11 27.90 17.29
C GLU A 412 0.85 28.92 16.66
N SER A 413 2.14 28.60 16.52
CA SER A 413 3.11 29.48 15.85
C SER A 413 2.79 29.68 14.36
N LEU A 414 2.15 28.69 13.72
CA LEU A 414 1.66 28.76 12.34
C LEU A 414 0.47 29.70 12.18
N GLY A 415 -0.18 30.16 13.26
CA GLY A 415 -1.27 31.12 13.18
C GLY A 415 -0.88 32.44 12.51
N LYS A 416 0.41 32.77 12.48
CA LYS A 416 0.96 33.93 11.76
C LYS A 416 0.92 33.76 10.24
N CYS A 417 0.90 32.52 9.77
CA CYS A 417 0.93 32.10 8.37
C CYS A 417 -0.49 31.95 7.78
N VAL A 418 -1.52 32.05 8.63
CA VAL A 418 -2.92 31.96 8.20
C VAL A 418 -3.37 33.33 7.70
N SER A 419 -3.92 33.38 6.50
CA SER A 419 -4.49 34.60 5.95
C SER A 419 -5.62 35.13 6.85
N LYS A 420 -5.71 36.46 7.00
CA LYS A 420 -6.78 37.12 7.76
C LYS A 420 -8.18 36.87 7.17
N ASP A 421 -8.24 36.52 5.89
CA ASP A 421 -9.48 36.23 5.18
C ASP A 421 -9.93 34.77 5.33
N HIS A 422 -9.11 33.90 5.96
CA HIS A 422 -9.46 32.51 6.23
C HIS A 422 -10.67 32.43 7.17
N LYS A 423 -11.66 31.64 6.79
CA LYS A 423 -12.84 31.37 7.61
C LYS A 423 -12.79 29.92 8.09
N GLY A 424 -12.81 29.74 9.39
CA GLY A 424 -12.80 28.42 10.03
C GLY A 424 -11.52 28.15 10.82
N PRO A 425 -11.37 26.93 11.35
CA PRO A 425 -10.20 26.55 12.12
C PRO A 425 -8.93 26.52 11.26
N MET A 426 -7.79 26.84 11.88
CA MET A 426 -6.46 26.73 11.26
C MET A 426 -6.17 25.32 10.75
N SER A 427 -6.77 24.29 11.35
CA SER A 427 -6.56 22.89 10.97
C SER A 427 -6.98 22.56 9.53
N TYR A 428 -7.79 23.40 8.89
CA TYR A 428 -8.23 23.25 7.49
C TYR A 428 -7.61 24.29 6.56
N PHE A 429 -6.61 25.05 7.03
CA PHE A 429 -5.94 26.04 6.21
C PHE A 429 -4.98 25.35 5.22
N ASP A 430 -4.96 25.82 3.98
CA ASP A 430 -4.01 25.37 2.98
C ASP A 430 -2.66 26.08 3.16
N PHE A 431 -1.74 25.40 3.83
CA PHE A 431 -0.40 25.92 4.12
C PHE A 431 0.54 25.89 2.91
N THR A 432 0.10 25.33 1.78
CA THR A 432 0.99 25.15 0.62
C THR A 432 1.35 26.44 -0.10
N GLU A 433 0.65 27.54 0.18
CA GLU A 433 1.00 28.86 -0.35
C GLU A 433 2.41 29.33 0.03
N TRP A 434 3.02 28.74 1.08
CA TRP A 434 4.34 29.11 1.57
C TRP A 434 5.49 28.29 0.99
N VAL A 435 5.18 27.25 0.22
CA VAL A 435 6.15 26.31 -0.35
C VAL A 435 5.97 26.14 -1.85
N ILE A 436 7.00 25.62 -2.51
CA ILE A 436 6.91 25.04 -3.86
C ILE A 436 7.16 23.54 -3.72
N ILE A 437 6.51 22.72 -4.53
CA ILE A 437 6.78 21.29 -4.58
C ILE A 437 7.80 21.06 -5.69
N ASP A 438 8.89 20.37 -5.37
CA ASP A 438 9.89 20.01 -6.37
C ASP A 438 9.46 18.79 -7.22
N LYS A 439 10.31 18.42 -8.17
CA LYS A 439 10.05 17.30 -9.09
C LYS A 439 9.99 15.91 -8.43
N LEU A 440 10.33 15.82 -7.14
CA LEU A 440 10.29 14.59 -6.34
C LEU A 440 9.15 14.62 -5.31
N GLY A 441 8.26 15.62 -5.37
CA GLY A 441 7.17 15.77 -4.42
C GLY A 441 7.59 16.38 -3.08
N VAL A 442 8.82 16.91 -2.95
CA VAL A 442 9.32 17.48 -1.70
C VAL A 442 8.95 18.96 -1.61
N PRO A 443 8.34 19.44 -0.50
CA PRO A 443 8.09 20.86 -0.30
C PRO A 443 9.39 21.63 -0.03
N ILE A 444 9.59 22.74 -0.72
CA ILE A 444 10.72 23.65 -0.54
C ILE A 444 10.18 25.04 -0.16
N PRO A 445 10.69 25.68 0.92
CA PRO A 445 10.30 27.04 1.28
C PRO A 445 10.52 28.01 0.11
N LYS A 446 9.53 28.87 -0.17
CA LYS A 446 9.68 29.94 -1.20
C LYS A 446 10.79 30.94 -0.87
N SER A 447 11.09 31.11 0.42
CA SER A 447 12.21 31.92 0.92
C SER A 447 12.95 31.17 2.02
N LEU A 448 14.29 31.26 2.00
CA LEU A 448 15.15 30.69 3.05
C LEU A 448 15.43 31.69 4.18
N ASN A 449 15.00 32.96 4.05
CA ASN A 449 15.21 33.97 5.08
C ASN A 449 14.14 33.86 6.18
N THR A 450 14.42 33.10 7.23
CA THR A 450 13.50 32.86 8.36
C THR A 450 13.14 34.11 9.17
N SER A 451 13.79 35.26 8.92
CA SER A 451 13.41 36.54 9.52
C SER A 451 12.20 37.18 8.83
N THR A 452 11.84 36.75 7.62
CA THR A 452 10.63 37.20 6.92
C THR A 452 9.45 36.27 7.23
N LEU A 453 8.21 36.76 7.03
CA LEU A 453 7.02 35.93 7.18
C LEU A 453 7.06 34.73 6.22
N GLU A 454 7.40 34.96 4.95
CA GLU A 454 7.49 33.91 3.93
C GLU A 454 8.51 32.83 4.29
N GLY A 455 9.70 33.21 4.76
CA GLY A 455 10.73 32.23 5.13
C GLY A 455 10.42 31.49 6.43
N PHE A 456 9.83 32.17 7.41
CA PHE A 456 9.33 31.51 8.63
C PHE A 456 8.25 30.48 8.29
N CYS A 457 7.21 30.89 7.55
CA CYS A 457 6.09 30.03 7.20
C CYS A 457 6.51 28.86 6.31
N GLY A 458 7.31 29.11 5.26
CA GLY A 458 7.81 28.03 4.41
C GLY A 458 8.65 27.00 5.19
N THR A 459 9.49 27.47 6.12
CA THR A 459 10.30 26.58 6.98
C THR A 459 9.44 25.75 7.93
N GLU A 460 8.45 26.36 8.58
CA GLU A 460 7.55 25.63 9.50
C GLU A 460 6.63 24.65 8.76
N VAL A 461 6.18 24.99 7.56
CA VAL A 461 5.39 24.08 6.71
C VAL A 461 6.22 22.87 6.28
N LEU A 462 7.45 23.06 5.80
CA LEU A 462 8.37 21.96 5.52
C LEU A 462 8.62 21.11 6.77
N ARG A 463 8.91 21.74 7.91
CA ARG A 463 9.22 21.04 9.17
C ARG A 463 8.04 20.21 9.67
N GLN A 464 6.87 20.83 9.86
CA GLN A 464 5.71 20.19 10.48
C GLN A 464 4.93 19.30 9.50
N GLY A 465 4.82 19.71 8.24
CA GLY A 465 4.03 19.01 7.22
C GLY A 465 4.79 17.91 6.48
N TYR A 466 6.13 17.85 6.55
CA TYR A 466 6.91 16.87 5.81
C TYR A 466 8.04 16.25 6.63
N LEU A 467 8.99 17.03 7.15
CA LEU A 467 10.15 16.47 7.87
C LEU A 467 9.74 15.71 9.14
N ASN A 468 8.75 16.19 9.88
CA ASN A 468 8.27 15.53 11.08
C ASN A 468 7.49 14.23 10.80
N VAL A 469 7.03 14.04 9.58
CA VAL A 469 6.50 12.75 9.11
C VAL A 469 7.68 11.85 8.75
N TRP A 470 8.48 12.24 7.75
CA TRP A 470 9.50 11.38 7.14
C TRP A 470 10.78 11.14 7.97
N LEU A 471 11.14 12.06 8.85
CA LEU A 471 12.34 11.99 9.70
C LEU A 471 12.01 11.75 11.16
N SER A 472 10.74 11.43 11.45
CA SER A 472 10.31 10.97 12.76
C SER A 472 10.92 9.60 13.09
N LYS A 473 11.04 9.26 14.39
CA LYS A 473 11.40 7.90 14.80
C LYS A 473 10.26 6.90 14.63
N ASN A 474 9.01 7.38 14.62
CA ASN A 474 7.85 6.52 14.37
C ASN A 474 7.87 6.10 12.91
N ASP A 475 7.50 4.84 12.66
CA ASP A 475 7.21 4.37 11.31
C ASP A 475 6.10 5.23 10.66
N VAL A 476 6.35 5.64 9.41
CA VAL A 476 5.50 6.58 8.67
C VAL A 476 4.26 5.92 8.08
N TYR A 477 4.33 4.62 7.85
CA TYR A 477 3.26 3.82 7.30
C TYR A 477 2.34 3.32 8.41
N ASN A 478 2.86 3.10 9.61
CA ASN A 478 2.06 2.74 10.78
C ASN A 478 2.64 3.39 12.05
N THR A 479 2.01 4.48 12.52
CA THR A 479 2.54 5.31 13.63
C THR A 479 2.79 4.53 14.93
N TYR A 480 2.13 3.38 15.12
CA TYR A 480 2.24 2.56 16.31
C TYR A 480 3.09 1.30 16.09
N GLN A 481 3.67 1.11 14.90
CA GLN A 481 4.48 -0.06 14.55
C GLN A 481 5.62 -0.30 15.56
N ASP A 482 6.30 0.76 15.99
CA ASP A 482 7.40 0.71 16.96
C ASP A 482 7.03 0.06 18.30
N CYS A 483 5.73 0.03 18.64
CA CYS A 483 5.24 -0.65 19.83
C CYS A 483 5.25 -2.18 19.68
N TYR A 484 5.11 -2.68 18.44
CA TYR A 484 5.02 -4.11 18.11
C TYR A 484 6.38 -4.75 17.81
N VAL A 485 7.36 -3.98 17.33
CA VAL A 485 8.70 -4.50 16.92
C VAL A 485 9.70 -4.56 18.09
N ARG A 486 9.26 -4.27 19.33
CA ARG A 486 10.14 -4.34 20.51
C ARG A 486 10.28 -5.77 21.02
N SER A 487 11.53 -6.22 21.19
CA SER A 487 11.79 -7.36 22.08
C SER A 487 11.27 -7.04 23.49
N PRO A 488 10.57 -7.96 24.18
CA PRO A 488 10.17 -7.73 25.55
C PRO A 488 11.43 -7.41 26.37
N LEU A 489 11.45 -6.24 26.99
CA LEU A 489 12.50 -5.86 27.92
C LEU A 489 12.52 -6.87 29.07
N PRO A 490 13.70 -7.23 29.59
CA PRO A 490 13.87 -8.33 30.53
C PRO A 490 13.12 -8.16 31.86
N TYR A 491 12.62 -6.96 32.20
CA TYR A 491 11.90 -6.70 33.45
C TYR A 491 10.63 -5.83 33.31
N PRO A 492 9.55 -6.17 34.06
CA PRO A 492 8.38 -5.30 34.20
C PRO A 492 8.74 -3.99 34.92
N GLY A 493 8.77 -2.87 34.19
CA GLY A 493 9.11 -1.55 34.73
C GLY A 493 9.98 -0.69 33.81
N ASP A 494 10.64 -1.29 32.82
CA ASP A 494 11.49 -0.59 31.84
C ASP A 494 10.70 0.01 30.67
N GLN A 495 9.42 0.35 30.86
CA GLN A 495 8.52 0.84 29.80
C GLN A 495 8.84 2.25 29.28
N ASP A 496 10.05 2.75 29.46
CA ASP A 496 10.45 4.02 28.87
C ASP A 496 10.98 3.79 27.45
N ALA A 497 10.25 4.33 26.47
CA ALA A 497 10.64 4.39 25.07
C ALA A 497 11.98 5.11 24.80
N SER A 498 12.57 5.75 25.82
CA SER A 498 13.86 6.41 25.75
C SER A 498 15.04 5.59 26.31
N SER A 499 14.79 4.44 26.94
CA SER A 499 15.78 3.80 27.84
C SER A 499 16.59 2.63 27.27
N ASN A 500 16.34 2.19 26.03
CA ASN A 500 17.23 1.23 25.37
C ASN A 500 18.19 1.92 24.38
N ASP A 501 19.43 2.05 24.85
CA ASP A 501 20.63 2.51 24.17
C ASP A 501 20.89 1.80 22.84
N GLN A 502 21.06 2.59 21.77
CA GLN A 502 22.29 2.74 20.98
C GLN A 502 22.00 3.90 19.99
N PRO A 503 22.90 4.88 19.81
CA PRO A 503 22.70 5.93 18.84
C PRO A 503 22.63 5.31 17.44
N ILE A 504 21.45 5.31 16.82
CA ILE A 504 21.37 5.16 15.37
C ILE A 504 22.06 6.42 14.82
N HIS A 505 23.36 6.31 14.55
CA HIS A 505 24.14 7.34 13.86
C HIS A 505 23.66 7.44 12.41
N ILE A 506 22.50 8.05 12.19
CA ILE A 506 22.19 8.65 10.91
C ILE A 506 23.08 9.89 10.82
N LYS A 507 24.26 9.73 10.20
CA LYS A 507 25.08 10.85 9.75
C LYS A 507 24.37 11.52 8.58
N ASN A 508 23.31 12.27 8.86
CA ASN A 508 22.83 13.36 8.03
C ASN A 508 22.28 14.43 8.99
N GLY A 509 22.80 15.64 8.81
CA GLY A 509 22.81 16.71 9.81
C GLY A 509 21.47 16.99 10.49
N GLY A 510 21.48 16.77 11.80
CA GLY A 510 20.87 17.64 12.81
C GLY A 510 19.36 17.85 12.71
N HIS A 511 18.58 16.92 13.29
CA HIS A 511 17.54 17.22 14.27
C HIS A 511 17.22 15.93 15.04
N GLU A 512 17.93 15.68 16.15
CA GLU A 512 17.56 14.65 17.11
C GLU A 512 16.23 15.03 17.78
N ARG A 513 15.31 14.07 17.96
CA ARG A 513 14.16 14.25 18.86
C ARG A 513 14.69 14.74 20.21
N VAL A 514 14.19 15.90 20.66
CA VAL A 514 14.40 16.38 22.04
C VAL A 514 13.86 15.31 22.98
N LYS A 515 14.71 14.80 23.88
CA LYS A 515 14.30 13.93 24.99
C LYS A 515 13.12 14.57 25.73
N ARG A 516 12.01 13.85 25.83
CA ARG A 516 10.82 14.26 26.59
C ARG A 516 11.04 14.01 28.10
N ASP A 517 12.14 14.50 28.65
CA ASP A 517 12.50 14.34 30.07
C ASP A 517 12.48 15.65 30.87
N SER A 518 12.07 16.78 30.30
CA SER A 518 11.99 18.05 31.04
C SER A 518 10.65 18.31 31.73
N ILE A 519 9.63 17.48 31.48
CA ILE A 519 8.33 17.55 32.17
C ILE A 519 8.21 16.27 32.99
N GLY A 520 8.52 16.37 34.29
CA GLY A 520 8.38 15.25 35.22
C GLY A 520 7.06 14.49 35.02
N ARG A 521 7.13 13.16 35.12
CA ARG A 521 6.03 12.22 34.88
C ARG A 521 4.69 12.75 35.42
N PRO A 522 3.68 13.04 34.58
CA PRO A 522 2.37 13.49 35.07
C PRO A 522 1.57 12.37 35.76
N MET A 523 1.94 11.10 35.52
CA MET A 523 1.21 9.94 36.05
C MET A 523 2.12 9.06 36.92
N ASN A 524 1.85 9.09 38.22
CA ASN A 524 2.40 8.18 39.25
C ASN A 524 1.54 6.91 39.40
N TYR A 525 0.80 6.52 38.36
CA TYR A 525 -0.08 5.35 38.40
C TYR A 525 0.52 4.21 37.57
N ARG A 526 0.53 3.00 38.14
CA ARG A 526 0.86 1.76 37.44
C ARG A 526 -0.44 1.08 36.99
N PRO A 527 -0.95 1.28 35.76
CA PRO A 527 -1.94 0.38 35.21
C PRO A 527 -1.18 -0.78 34.57
N PHE A 528 -0.55 -1.64 35.37
CA PHE A 528 -0.22 -2.96 34.86
C PHE A 528 -1.54 -3.68 34.68
N VAL A 529 -2.02 -3.66 33.45
CA VAL A 529 -3.16 -4.45 33.04
C VAL A 529 -2.61 -5.77 32.56
N ASP A 530 -3.29 -6.82 32.97
CA ASP A 530 -3.09 -8.19 32.52
C ASP A 530 -3.18 -8.25 30.99
N GLU A 531 -2.02 -8.26 30.31
CA GLU A 531 -1.94 -8.31 28.85
C GLU A 531 -2.57 -9.61 28.30
N GLY A 532 -2.61 -10.69 29.10
CA GLY A 532 -3.31 -11.92 28.74
C GLY A 532 -4.83 -11.79 28.67
N LYS A 533 -5.41 -10.82 29.38
CA LYS A 533 -6.82 -10.41 29.26
C LYS A 533 -7.05 -9.32 28.19
N ARG A 534 -5.97 -8.77 27.61
CA ARG A 534 -5.99 -7.78 26.52
C ARG A 534 -5.69 -8.37 25.15
N LEU A 535 -5.38 -9.66 25.06
CA LEU A 535 -5.50 -10.41 23.81
C LEU A 535 -6.92 -10.15 23.29
N ASN A 536 -7.02 -9.28 22.28
CA ASN A 536 -8.25 -9.10 21.57
C ASN A 536 -8.42 -10.37 20.75
N TYR A 537 -9.17 -11.35 21.28
CA TYR A 537 -9.57 -12.54 20.52
C TYR A 537 -10.47 -12.17 19.32
N GLN A 538 -10.87 -10.90 19.20
CA GLN A 538 -11.51 -10.30 18.04
C GLN A 538 -10.52 -9.43 17.23
N SER A 539 -9.20 -9.55 17.48
CA SER A 539 -8.21 -9.00 16.56
C SER A 539 -8.37 -9.76 15.27
N THR A 540 -8.65 -9.02 14.21
CA THR A 540 -8.77 -9.54 12.86
C THR A 540 -7.42 -9.53 12.17
N ASP A 541 -6.33 -9.21 12.87
CA ASP A 541 -5.02 -9.58 12.35
C ASP A 541 -5.02 -11.11 12.26
N ASN A 542 -4.88 -11.64 11.05
CA ASN A 542 -4.61 -13.06 10.85
C ASN A 542 -3.18 -13.41 11.31
N ASN A 543 -2.37 -12.39 11.63
CA ASN A 543 -0.93 -12.47 11.85
C ASN A 543 -0.52 -12.40 13.34
N GLY A 544 -1.46 -12.27 14.30
CA GLY A 544 -1.15 -12.10 15.72
C GLY A 544 -0.45 -10.76 16.04
N GLY A 545 -0.51 -9.80 15.11
CA GLY A 545 0.25 -8.55 15.07
C GLY A 545 0.86 -8.30 13.69
N VAL A 546 1.55 -7.16 13.50
CA VAL A 546 2.23 -6.88 12.23
C VAL A 546 3.40 -7.86 12.03
N MET A 547 3.49 -8.45 10.84
CA MET A 547 4.56 -9.39 10.49
C MET A 547 5.92 -8.74 10.70
N CYS A 548 6.70 -9.26 11.67
CA CYS A 548 8.05 -8.80 11.95
C CYS A 548 9.09 -9.48 11.04
N TYR A 549 8.69 -9.93 9.86
CA TYR A 549 9.56 -10.54 8.88
C TYR A 549 9.03 -10.27 7.47
N ASP A 550 9.95 -10.19 6.52
CA ASP A 550 9.63 -10.13 5.10
C ASP A 550 10.53 -11.14 4.38
N GLN A 551 9.94 -12.00 3.56
CA GLN A 551 10.65 -13.09 2.88
C GLN A 551 10.16 -13.27 1.44
N LYS A 552 9.45 -12.29 0.84
CA LYS A 552 8.96 -12.44 -0.55
C LYS A 552 10.10 -12.51 -1.54
N ALA A 553 11.13 -11.69 -1.40
CA ALA A 553 12.31 -11.81 -2.25
C ALA A 553 12.96 -13.19 -2.13
N THR A 554 13.09 -13.74 -0.92
CA THR A 554 13.63 -15.09 -0.69
C THR A 554 12.79 -16.15 -1.41
N TYR A 555 11.46 -16.11 -1.24
CA TYR A 555 10.53 -17.08 -1.82
C TYR A 555 10.46 -16.97 -3.35
N LEU A 556 10.19 -15.77 -3.88
CA LEU A 556 9.98 -15.52 -5.32
C LEU A 556 11.22 -15.81 -6.17
N ASN A 557 12.42 -15.73 -5.60
CA ASN A 557 13.66 -16.01 -6.31
C ASN A 557 14.06 -17.49 -6.35
N ARG A 558 13.33 -18.37 -5.66
CA ARG A 558 13.62 -19.81 -5.72
C ARG A 558 13.42 -20.33 -7.15
N PRO A 559 14.34 -21.13 -7.70
CA PRO A 559 14.26 -21.57 -9.11
C PRO A 559 12.95 -22.27 -9.46
N HIS A 560 12.44 -23.12 -8.56
CA HIS A 560 11.18 -23.82 -8.77
C HIS A 560 9.96 -22.89 -8.67
N VAL A 561 10.00 -21.86 -7.82
CA VAL A 561 8.93 -20.84 -7.74
C VAL A 561 8.93 -20.02 -9.03
N ARG A 562 10.08 -19.52 -9.47
CA ARG A 562 10.20 -18.80 -10.76
C ARG A 562 9.69 -19.62 -11.93
N THR A 563 10.04 -20.92 -11.97
CA THR A 563 9.54 -21.84 -13.00
C THR A 563 8.02 -21.97 -12.97
N ALA A 564 7.43 -22.16 -11.78
CA ALA A 564 5.99 -22.26 -11.61
C ALA A 564 5.26 -20.97 -12.02
N LEU A 565 5.88 -19.81 -11.81
CA LEU A 565 5.35 -18.51 -12.21
C LEU A 565 5.66 -18.13 -13.66
N HIS A 566 6.25 -19.04 -14.45
CA HIS A 566 6.66 -18.80 -15.83
C HIS A 566 7.61 -17.60 -15.98
N VAL A 567 8.46 -17.36 -14.97
CA VAL A 567 9.48 -16.32 -14.96
C VAL A 567 10.77 -16.90 -15.54
N PRO A 568 11.21 -16.46 -16.74
CA PRO A 568 12.42 -17.01 -17.36
C PRO A 568 13.68 -16.74 -16.54
N ASP A 569 14.67 -17.64 -16.63
CA ASP A 569 15.94 -17.55 -15.90
C ASP A 569 16.77 -16.29 -16.25
N TYR A 570 16.52 -15.69 -17.41
CA TYR A 570 17.20 -14.46 -17.83
C TYR A 570 16.57 -13.18 -17.26
N VAL A 571 15.35 -13.25 -16.74
CA VAL A 571 14.70 -12.10 -16.08
C VAL A 571 15.39 -11.86 -14.74
N GLN A 572 15.52 -10.60 -14.32
CA GLN A 572 16.16 -10.25 -13.06
C GLN A 572 15.61 -11.04 -11.86
N ALA A 573 16.42 -11.11 -10.81
CA ALA A 573 15.89 -11.49 -9.50
C ALA A 573 14.78 -10.50 -9.12
N TRP A 574 13.73 -11.02 -8.51
CA TRP A 574 12.75 -10.19 -7.83
C TRP A 574 13.46 -9.52 -6.66
N ASP A 575 13.35 -8.22 -6.52
CA ASP A 575 14.07 -7.50 -5.47
C ASP A 575 13.12 -6.61 -4.68
N GLU A 576 13.26 -6.73 -3.36
CA GLU A 576 12.85 -5.77 -2.34
C GLU A 576 14.09 -4.91 -2.09
N CYS A 577 13.97 -3.60 -1.93
CA CYS A 577 15.16 -2.79 -1.63
C CYS A 577 15.80 -3.15 -0.28
#